data_AF-A0A0E9LXN2-F1
#
_entry.id   AF-A0A0E9LXN2-F1
#
_cell.length_a   1.000
_cell.length_b   1.000
_cell.length_c   1.000
_cell.angle_alpha   90.00
_cell.angle_beta   90.00
_cell.angle_gamma   90.00
#
_symmetry.space_group_name_H-M   'P 1'
#
loop_
_entity.id
_entity.type
_entity.pdbx_description
1 polymer ?
#
loop_
_entity_poly.entity_id
_entity_poly.type
_entity_poly.pdbx_seq_one_letter_code
_entity_poly.pdbx_strand_id
1 'polypeptide(L)'
;MRLFFLVLLLQGCSLYAQFSDNFSDGDFVKNPEWLGLSDWFIVDEAPSSLRLNAPAEAGTAFLFTASQSMEAAIWQFSFRMGFNPSSANYARVYLAADGTDLAQLHAAFYVVLGSSDDHVSLWQVKNGQHERLIKGEAGRLNSSHPEGRVRVTRHREGR
;
A
#
# COMPACT_ATOMS: atom_id res chain seq x y z
N MET A 1 56.72 -3.55 -16.36
CA MET A 1 55.54 -3.88 -17.20
C MET A 1 54.97 -5.19 -16.66
N ARG A 2 53.76 -5.34 -16.17
CA ARG A 2 52.54 -4.50 -16.15
C ARG A 2 51.82 -4.84 -14.84
N LEU A 3 51.55 -3.81 -14.05
CA LEU A 3 50.63 -3.85 -12.93
C LEU A 3 49.26 -4.21 -13.52
N PHE A 4 48.82 -5.46 -13.38
CA PHE A 4 47.52 -5.87 -13.91
C PHE A 4 46.45 -5.26 -13.00
N PHE A 5 45.83 -4.22 -13.53
CA PHE A 5 44.74 -3.43 -12.96
C PHE A 5 43.62 -4.36 -12.48
N LEU A 6 43.58 -4.67 -11.18
CA LEU A 6 42.44 -5.29 -10.52
C LEU A 6 41.42 -4.19 -10.17
N VAL A 7 40.91 -3.51 -11.20
CA VAL A 7 39.89 -2.47 -11.05
C VAL A 7 38.82 -2.74 -12.11
N LEU A 8 37.68 -3.21 -11.63
CA LEU A 8 36.31 -3.15 -12.18
C LEU A 8 35.62 -4.49 -11.98
N LEU A 9 34.76 -4.55 -10.96
CA LEU A 9 33.40 -5.10 -11.02
C LEU A 9 32.71 -4.83 -9.67
N LEU A 10 32.81 -3.60 -9.17
CA LEU A 10 31.77 -3.03 -8.31
C LEU A 10 30.68 -2.52 -9.26
N GLN A 11 30.02 -3.44 -9.97
CA GLN A 11 28.69 -3.17 -10.47
C GLN A 11 27.85 -2.97 -9.22
N GLY A 12 27.51 -1.71 -8.93
CA GLY A 12 26.57 -1.39 -7.87
C GLY A 12 25.28 -2.14 -8.18
N CYS A 13 25.08 -3.27 -7.51
CA CYS A 13 23.76 -3.81 -7.31
C CYS A 13 23.00 -2.72 -6.57
N SER A 14 22.25 -1.91 -7.32
CA SER A 14 21.13 -1.17 -6.76
C SER A 14 20.18 -2.21 -6.21
N LEU A 15 20.36 -2.56 -4.93
CA LEU A 15 19.36 -3.29 -4.18
C LEU A 15 18.15 -2.35 -4.09
N TYR A 16 17.21 -2.50 -5.02
CA TYR A 16 15.87 -1.94 -4.90
C TYR A 16 15.15 -2.68 -3.78
N ALA A 17 15.55 -2.41 -2.54
CA ALA A 17 14.96 -3.03 -1.36
C ALA A 17 13.56 -2.47 -1.02
N GLN A 18 13.11 -1.45 -1.76
CA GLN A 18 11.82 -0.79 -1.57
C GLN A 18 11.12 -0.60 -2.92
N PHE A 19 9.84 -0.99 -2.95
CA PHE A 19 8.92 -0.69 -4.02
C PHE A 19 8.54 0.81 -3.97
N SER A 20 8.42 1.46 -5.14
CA SER A 20 7.82 2.79 -5.25
C SER A 20 7.07 2.89 -6.56
N ASP A 21 5.90 3.50 -6.50
CA ASP A 21 5.10 3.84 -7.66
C ASP A 21 4.41 5.18 -7.41
N ASN A 22 4.54 6.08 -8.38
CA ASN A 22 3.89 7.39 -8.37
C ASN A 22 2.95 7.57 -9.56
N PHE A 23 2.77 6.54 -10.40
CA PHE A 23 1.89 6.51 -11.56
C PHE A 23 2.14 7.64 -12.59
N SER A 24 3.34 8.23 -12.60
CA SER A 24 3.68 9.35 -13.50
C SER A 24 3.90 8.93 -14.95
N ASP A 25 4.06 7.63 -15.19
CA ASP A 25 4.15 7.02 -16.52
C ASP A 25 2.77 6.64 -17.10
N GLY A 26 1.69 6.84 -16.35
CA GLY A 26 0.33 6.53 -16.81
C GLY A 26 0.02 5.03 -16.80
N ASP A 27 0.87 4.19 -16.22
CA ASP A 27 0.76 2.74 -16.23
C ASP A 27 0.84 2.19 -14.79
N PHE A 28 0.08 1.14 -14.49
CA PHE A 28 0.20 0.36 -13.25
C PHE A 28 0.41 -1.13 -13.51
N VAL A 29 0.40 -1.57 -14.78
CA VAL A 29 0.67 -2.97 -15.13
C VAL A 29 2.15 -3.21 -15.43
N LYS A 30 2.98 -2.18 -15.45
CA LYS A 30 4.43 -2.28 -15.67
C LYS A 30 5.19 -1.27 -14.82
N ASN A 31 6.35 -1.70 -14.34
CA ASN A 31 7.37 -0.85 -13.70
C ASN A 31 6.86 0.06 -12.57
N PRO A 32 6.12 -0.46 -11.58
CA PRO A 32 5.98 -1.88 -11.21
C PRO A 32 4.65 -2.52 -11.67
N GLU A 33 4.62 -3.84 -11.76
CA GLU A 33 3.39 -4.57 -12.12
C GLU A 33 2.47 -4.70 -10.90
N TRP A 34 1.25 -4.18 -11.03
CA TRP A 34 0.14 -4.44 -10.13
C TRP A 34 -0.83 -5.44 -10.76
N LEU A 35 -1.21 -6.44 -9.96
CA LEU A 35 -2.08 -7.55 -10.32
C LEU A 35 -3.35 -7.53 -9.49
N GLY A 36 -4.42 -8.18 -9.95
CA GLY A 36 -5.71 -8.23 -9.29
C GLY A 36 -6.84 -7.85 -10.24
N LEU A 37 -7.77 -7.03 -9.77
CA LEU A 37 -8.92 -6.57 -10.57
C LEU A 37 -8.54 -5.36 -11.43
N SER A 38 -7.55 -5.53 -12.32
CA SER A 38 -6.98 -4.44 -13.14
C SER A 38 -8.00 -3.62 -13.92
N ASP A 39 -9.06 -4.26 -14.42
CA ASP A 39 -10.11 -3.58 -15.20
C ASP A 39 -10.90 -2.55 -14.37
N TRP A 40 -10.78 -2.61 -13.04
CA TRP A 40 -11.46 -1.72 -12.11
C TRP A 40 -10.57 -0.58 -11.63
N PHE A 41 -9.41 -0.37 -12.25
CA PHE A 41 -8.49 0.72 -11.91
C PHE A 41 -7.97 1.40 -13.16
N ILE A 42 -7.72 2.70 -13.05
CA ILE A 42 -7.13 3.54 -14.09
C ILE A 42 -6.15 4.52 -13.46
N VAL A 43 -5.20 5.00 -14.25
CA VAL A 43 -4.32 6.11 -13.88
C VAL A 43 -4.92 7.41 -14.37
N ASP A 44 -5.11 8.38 -13.48
CA ASP A 44 -5.44 9.74 -13.84
C ASP A 44 -4.17 10.50 -14.26
N GLU A 45 -4.13 11.06 -15.47
CA GLU A 45 -2.95 11.77 -15.99
C GLU A 45 -2.55 12.99 -15.17
N ALA A 46 -3.54 13.72 -14.63
CA ALA A 46 -3.34 14.84 -13.71
C ALA A 46 -4.23 14.63 -12.48
N PRO A 47 -3.67 14.28 -11.29
CA PRO A 47 -2.31 14.55 -10.82
C PRO A 47 -1.32 13.38 -10.85
N SER A 48 -1.47 12.40 -11.76
CA SER A 48 -0.73 11.11 -11.72
C SER A 48 -1.10 10.29 -10.49
N SER A 49 -2.27 9.65 -10.53
CA SER A 49 -2.75 8.82 -9.42
C SER A 49 -3.54 7.62 -9.89
N LEU A 50 -3.34 6.48 -9.23
CA LEU A 50 -4.18 5.31 -9.37
C LEU A 50 -5.56 5.57 -8.74
N ARG A 51 -6.62 5.36 -9.52
CA ARG A 51 -8.00 5.57 -9.09
C ARG A 51 -8.86 4.34 -9.37
N LEU A 52 -9.72 4.04 -8.42
CA LEU A 52 -10.78 3.05 -8.57
C LEU A 52 -11.79 3.49 -9.66
N ASN A 53 -12.10 2.56 -10.55
CA ASN A 53 -13.06 2.67 -11.65
C ASN A 53 -13.91 1.39 -11.73
N ALA A 54 -14.45 0.97 -10.58
CA ALA A 54 -15.30 -0.20 -10.49
C ALA A 54 -16.75 0.10 -10.95
N PRO A 55 -17.52 -0.93 -11.32
CA PRO A 55 -18.96 -0.84 -11.51
C PRO A 55 -19.70 -0.29 -10.26
N ALA A 56 -20.96 0.14 -10.43
CA ALA A 56 -21.74 0.75 -9.35
C ALA A 56 -22.20 -0.26 -8.27
N GLU A 57 -22.11 -1.56 -8.58
CA GLU A 57 -22.43 -2.64 -7.67
C GLU A 57 -21.49 -2.66 -6.46
N ALA A 58 -22.06 -2.91 -5.28
CA ALA A 58 -21.27 -3.06 -4.06
C ALA A 58 -20.35 -4.29 -4.17
N GLY A 59 -19.07 -4.11 -3.85
CA GLY A 59 -18.08 -5.17 -3.95
C GLY A 59 -16.72 -4.79 -3.37
N THR A 60 -15.79 -5.73 -3.43
CA THR A 60 -14.38 -5.49 -3.06
C THR A 60 -13.54 -5.38 -4.32
N ALA A 61 -12.85 -4.26 -4.47
CA ALA A 61 -11.84 -4.04 -5.50
C ALA A 61 -10.45 -4.09 -4.88
N PHE A 62 -9.48 -4.72 -5.55
CA PHE A 62 -8.12 -4.77 -5.06
C PHE A 62 -7.10 -4.90 -6.17
N LEU A 63 -5.93 -4.33 -5.91
CA LEU A 63 -4.69 -4.57 -6.61
C LEU A 63 -3.60 -4.89 -5.59
N PHE A 64 -2.60 -5.64 -6.01
CA PHE A 64 -1.42 -5.95 -5.22
C PHE A 64 -0.19 -5.95 -6.12
N THR A 65 0.96 -5.73 -5.51
CA THR A 65 2.26 -5.75 -6.18
C THR A 65 3.28 -6.39 -5.25
N ALA A 66 4.30 -7.01 -5.81
CA ALA A 66 5.32 -7.69 -5.02
C ALA A 66 6.14 -6.67 -4.22
N SER A 67 6.29 -6.94 -2.92
CA SER A 67 7.14 -6.14 -2.03
C SER A 67 8.09 -7.06 -1.27
N GLN A 68 9.37 -6.66 -1.20
CA GLN A 68 10.40 -7.38 -0.46
C GLN A 68 10.72 -6.73 0.90
N SER A 69 10.12 -5.58 1.20
CA SER A 69 10.42 -4.82 2.42
C SER A 69 9.43 -5.19 3.53
N MET A 70 9.94 -5.82 4.59
CA MET A 70 9.14 -6.27 5.74
C MET A 70 9.78 -5.87 7.08
N GLU A 71 11.12 -5.95 7.19
CA GLU A 71 11.88 -5.58 8.38
C GLU A 71 12.53 -4.19 8.22
N ALA A 72 12.56 -3.40 9.30
CA ALA A 72 13.14 -2.05 9.28
C ALA A 72 12.60 -1.18 8.12
N ALA A 73 11.29 -1.26 7.88
CA ALA A 73 10.63 -0.74 6.69
C ALA A 73 9.86 0.56 6.98
N ILE A 74 9.76 1.38 5.93
CA ILE A 74 8.93 2.59 5.92
C ILE A 74 7.99 2.47 4.74
N TRP A 75 6.69 2.61 5.00
CA TRP A 75 5.66 2.71 3.97
C TRP A 75 5.11 4.13 3.95
N GLN A 76 5.03 4.72 2.76
CA GLN A 76 4.46 6.04 2.57
C GLN A 76 3.52 6.02 1.37
N PHE A 77 2.32 6.54 1.55
CA PHE A 77 1.36 6.70 0.47
C PHE A 77 0.45 7.90 0.75
N SER A 78 -0.14 8.43 -0.31
CA SER A 78 -1.19 9.42 -0.25
C SER A 78 -2.52 8.80 -0.64
N PHE A 79 -3.61 9.31 -0.09
CA PHE A 79 -4.96 8.86 -0.43
C PHE A 79 -5.88 10.07 -0.58
N ARG A 80 -6.93 9.88 -1.37
CA ARG A 80 -8.10 10.75 -1.46
C ARG A 80 -9.32 9.87 -1.65
N MET A 81 -10.35 10.08 -0.84
CA MET A 81 -11.63 9.40 -1.00
C MET A 81 -12.64 10.42 -1.53
N GLY A 82 -13.40 10.04 -2.56
CA GLY A 82 -14.49 10.86 -3.12
C GLY A 82 -15.81 10.73 -2.34
N PHE A 83 -15.73 10.28 -1.09
CA PHE A 83 -16.88 9.99 -0.23
C PHE A 83 -16.48 10.13 1.25
N ASN A 84 -17.47 10.35 2.11
CA ASN A 84 -17.30 10.18 3.55
C ASN A 84 -17.28 8.68 3.90
N PRO A 85 -16.23 8.16 4.55
CA PRO A 85 -16.16 6.75 4.90
C PRO A 85 -17.32 6.30 5.79
N SER A 86 -17.53 4.99 5.83
CA SER A 86 -18.50 4.35 6.71
C SER A 86 -18.10 2.90 6.99
N SER A 87 -18.86 2.21 7.83
CA SER A 87 -18.71 0.77 8.04
C SER A 87 -18.88 -0.06 6.76
N ALA A 88 -19.60 0.47 5.77
CA ALA A 88 -19.87 -0.19 4.49
C ALA A 88 -18.95 0.26 3.34
N ASN A 89 -18.31 1.44 3.46
CA ASN A 89 -17.45 1.98 2.41
C ASN A 89 -16.19 2.61 3.02
N TYR A 90 -15.05 1.93 2.85
CA TYR A 90 -13.77 2.31 3.42
C TYR A 90 -12.64 1.61 2.64
N ALA A 91 -11.39 2.04 2.85
CA ALA A 91 -10.25 1.44 2.19
C ALA A 91 -9.34 0.69 3.17
N ARG A 92 -8.70 -0.37 2.69
CA ARG A 92 -7.58 -1.05 3.36
C ARG A 92 -6.35 -0.95 2.47
N VAL A 93 -5.23 -0.53 3.04
CA VAL A 93 -3.92 -0.52 2.38
C VAL A 93 -3.04 -1.55 3.06
N TYR A 94 -2.83 -2.69 2.41
CA TYR A 94 -1.93 -3.74 2.89
C TYR A 94 -0.49 -3.30 2.63
N LEU A 95 0.26 -3.12 3.70
CA LEU A 95 1.67 -2.70 3.66
C LEU A 95 2.57 -3.87 3.31
N ALA A 96 2.22 -5.05 3.83
CA ALA A 96 2.81 -6.34 3.52
C ALA A 96 1.81 -7.45 3.88
N ALA A 97 1.81 -8.53 3.11
CA ALA A 97 0.98 -9.70 3.33
C ALA A 97 1.72 -10.96 2.84
N ASP A 98 1.38 -12.11 3.41
CA ASP A 98 1.96 -13.42 3.08
C ASP A 98 1.25 -14.14 1.92
N GLY A 99 0.25 -13.51 1.31
CA GLY A 99 -0.50 -14.04 0.18
C GLY A 99 -1.28 -12.97 -0.55
N THR A 100 -1.94 -13.38 -1.63
CA THR A 100 -2.75 -12.52 -2.50
C THR A 100 -4.26 -12.70 -2.27
N ASP A 101 -4.67 -13.82 -1.67
CA ASP A 101 -6.05 -14.05 -1.26
C ASP A 101 -6.29 -13.42 0.11
N LEU A 102 -7.01 -12.29 0.12
CA LEU A 102 -7.34 -11.54 1.34
C LEU A 102 -8.12 -12.35 2.38
N ALA A 103 -8.81 -13.42 1.97
CA ALA A 103 -9.57 -14.29 2.88
C ALA A 103 -8.70 -15.38 3.54
N GLN A 104 -7.48 -15.61 3.03
CA GLN A 104 -6.59 -16.70 3.48
C GLN A 104 -5.26 -16.18 4.04
N LEU A 105 -5.16 -14.89 4.35
CA LEU A 105 -3.95 -14.33 4.94
C LEU A 105 -3.68 -14.89 6.33
N HIS A 106 -2.48 -15.39 6.58
CA HIS A 106 -2.06 -15.80 7.92
C HIS A 106 -1.23 -14.72 8.63
N ALA A 107 -0.55 -13.86 7.87
CA ALA A 107 0.29 -12.77 8.36
C ALA A 107 0.24 -11.54 7.44
N ALA A 108 -0.11 -10.38 7.99
CA ALA A 108 -0.14 -9.11 7.24
C ALA A 108 -0.03 -7.90 8.17
N PHE A 109 0.38 -6.77 7.62
CA PHE A 109 0.21 -5.44 8.22
C PHE A 109 -0.59 -4.57 7.26
N TYR A 110 -1.61 -3.89 7.76
CA TYR A 110 -2.47 -3.07 6.92
C TYR A 110 -3.02 -1.86 7.66
N VAL A 111 -3.24 -0.79 6.90
CA VAL A 111 -3.89 0.43 7.38
C VAL A 111 -5.36 0.40 6.95
N VAL A 112 -6.26 0.73 7.87
CA VAL A 112 -7.67 1.00 7.57
C VAL A 112 -7.86 2.50 7.52
N LEU A 113 -8.46 2.99 6.43
CA LEU A 113 -8.85 4.38 6.23
C LEU A 113 -10.38 4.47 6.33
N GLY A 114 -10.90 4.98 7.45
CA GLY A 114 -12.34 5.15 7.68
C GLY A 114 -12.94 4.08 8.58
N SER A 115 -14.01 3.42 8.13
CA SER A 115 -14.90 2.54 8.91
C SER A 115 -15.86 3.32 9.83
N SER A 116 -16.39 2.71 10.90
CA SER A 116 -17.47 3.29 11.72
C SER A 116 -17.11 4.55 12.51
N ASP A 117 -15.82 4.77 12.78
CA ASP A 117 -15.33 5.88 13.62
C ASP A 117 -14.61 6.97 12.78
N ASP A 118 -14.61 6.87 11.45
CA ASP A 118 -13.94 7.78 10.51
C ASP A 118 -12.48 8.10 10.89
N HIS A 119 -11.70 7.08 11.27
CA HIS A 119 -10.30 7.25 11.65
C HIS A 119 -9.34 6.47 10.77
N VAL A 120 -8.05 6.77 10.91
CA VAL A 120 -6.97 5.93 10.39
C VAL A 120 -6.55 4.95 11.48
N SER A 121 -6.43 3.66 11.19
CA SER A 121 -5.93 2.67 12.16
C SER A 121 -4.95 1.69 11.53
N LEU A 122 -3.99 1.22 12.32
CA LEU A 122 -3.01 0.20 11.92
C LEU A 122 -3.41 -1.15 12.53
N TRP A 123 -3.36 -2.18 11.72
CA TRP A 123 -3.74 -3.53 12.07
C TRP A 123 -2.69 -4.55 11.65
N GLN A 124 -2.72 -5.69 12.33
CA GLN A 124 -1.94 -6.88 12.00
C GLN A 124 -2.88 -8.06 11.80
N VAL A 125 -2.52 -8.96 10.89
CA VAL A 125 -3.01 -10.34 10.87
C VAL A 125 -1.93 -11.23 11.46
N LYS A 126 -2.29 -12.08 12.42
CA LYS A 126 -1.40 -13.06 13.04
C LYS A 126 -2.14 -14.36 13.24
N ASN A 127 -1.66 -15.45 12.63
CA ASN A 127 -2.33 -16.75 12.61
C ASN A 127 -3.78 -16.65 12.09
N GLY A 128 -4.00 -15.80 11.09
CA GLY A 128 -5.32 -15.53 10.51
C GLY A 128 -6.26 -14.68 11.38
N GLN A 129 -5.81 -14.22 12.56
CA GLN A 129 -6.60 -13.34 13.43
C GLN A 129 -6.20 -11.89 13.24
N HIS A 130 -7.21 -11.01 13.16
CA HIS A 130 -7.02 -9.57 12.97
C HIS A 130 -6.92 -8.87 14.33
N GLU A 131 -5.85 -8.11 14.54
CA GLU A 131 -5.59 -7.33 15.76
C GLU A 131 -5.32 -5.87 15.39
N ARG A 132 -5.94 -4.92 16.11
CA ARG A 132 -5.67 -3.50 15.94
C ARG A 132 -4.49 -3.10 16.81
N LEU A 133 -3.43 -2.59 16.17
CA LEU A 133 -2.22 -2.13 16.85
C LEU A 133 -2.32 -0.65 17.26
N ILE A 134 -2.83 0.20 16.37
CA ILE A 134 -2.94 1.64 16.60
C ILE A 134 -4.35 2.10 16.22
N LYS A 135 -5.01 2.80 17.15
CA LYS A 135 -6.26 3.52 16.89
C LYS A 135 -5.94 5.01 16.73
N GLY A 136 -6.27 5.59 15.59
CA GLY A 136 -6.18 7.02 15.36
C GLY A 136 -7.30 7.80 16.05
N GLU A 137 -7.25 9.12 15.90
CA GLU A 137 -8.27 10.03 16.40
C GLU A 137 -9.60 9.85 15.66
N ALA A 138 -10.70 9.73 16.41
CA ALA A 138 -12.04 9.58 15.88
C ALA A 138 -12.47 10.82 15.07
N GLY A 139 -13.20 10.62 13.98
CA GLY A 139 -13.70 11.70 13.13
C GLY A 139 -12.63 12.38 12.27
N ARG A 140 -11.37 11.93 12.30
CA ARG A 140 -10.26 12.51 11.52
C ARG A 140 -10.51 12.51 10.01
N LEU A 141 -11.33 11.58 9.52
CA LEU A 141 -11.71 11.45 8.12
C LEU A 141 -13.19 11.80 7.87
N ASN A 142 -13.90 12.36 8.86
CA ASN A 142 -15.31 12.72 8.74
C ASN A 142 -15.48 13.97 7.86
N SER A 143 -15.41 13.76 6.55
CA SER A 143 -15.50 14.76 5.50
C SER A 143 -16.05 14.09 4.24
N SER A 144 -16.66 14.84 3.33
CA SER A 144 -17.10 14.28 2.04
C SER A 144 -15.96 13.90 1.11
N HIS A 145 -14.78 14.52 1.29
CA HIS A 145 -13.59 14.29 0.47
C HIS A 145 -12.32 14.23 1.31
N PRO A 146 -12.16 13.25 2.22
CA PRO A 146 -10.97 13.17 3.05
C PRO A 146 -9.77 12.76 2.20
N GLU A 147 -8.68 13.49 2.38
CA GLU A 147 -7.39 13.23 1.76
C GLU A 147 -6.27 13.33 2.80
N GLY A 148 -5.14 12.70 2.50
CA GLY A 148 -4.02 12.75 3.40
C GLY A 148 -2.82 11.97 2.93
N ARG A 149 -1.78 11.98 3.77
CA ARG A 149 -0.58 11.18 3.61
C ARG A 149 -0.40 10.32 4.85
N VAL A 150 -0.16 9.05 4.64
CA VAL A 150 0.14 8.08 5.70
C VAL A 150 1.62 7.72 5.62
N ARG A 151 2.26 7.67 6.78
CA ARG A 151 3.60 7.10 6.96
C ARG A 151 3.54 6.07 8.07
N VAL A 152 3.91 4.84 7.78
CA VAL A 152 4.08 3.77 8.76
C VAL A 152 5.55 3.41 8.82
N THR A 153 6.10 3.37 10.02
CA THR A 153 7.50 2.97 10.26
C THR A 153 7.47 1.72 11.11
N ARG A 154 8.22 0.70 10.71
CA ARG A 154 8.46 -0.51 11.49
C ARG A 154 9.94 -0.64 11.76
N HIS A 155 10.31 -0.67 13.03
CA HIS A 155 11.68 -0.87 13.48
C HIS A 155 12.03 -2.37 13.51
N ARG A 156 13.32 -2.71 13.55
CA ARG A 156 13.81 -4.11 13.62
C ARG A 156 13.22 -4.90 14.77
N GLU A 157 12.88 -4.22 15.87
CA GLU A 157 12.28 -4.82 17.07
C GLU A 157 10.78 -5.12 16.90
N GLY A 158 10.20 -4.89 15.72
CA GLY A 158 8.78 -5.09 15.45
C GLY A 158 7.87 -4.02 16.06
N ARG A 159 8.45 -2.89 16.50
CA ARG A 159 7.74 -1.70 17.00
C ARG A 159 7.55 -0.66 15.92
#